data_AF-A0A925W5B0-F1
#
_entry.id   AF-A0A925W5B0-F1
#
_cell.length_a   1.000
_cell.length_b   1.000
_cell.length_c   1.000
_cell.angle_alpha   90.00
_cell.angle_beta   90.00
_cell.angle_gamma   90.00
#
_symmetry.space_group_name_H-M   'P 1'
#
loop_
_entity.id
_entity.type
_entity.pdbx_description
1 polymer ?
#
loop_
_entity_poly.entity_id
_entity_poly.type
_entity_poly.pdbx_seq_one_letter_code
_entity_poly.pdbx_strand_id
1 'polypeptide(L)'
;VAEVRKTHLWFGVGPLGEGVFRVVVPADGLAEDRSIPPTLDEVKRQLRAIAGTDFGVHSPRWLSRFGDATRQAEHYRTGRVLLAGDAAHIHPPVGGQGLNLGIQDAFNLGWKLAAEIDGWAPAGLLDSYHTERHPVAAAVLENTRAQAELMSPEPGPRAAQRLVAELMDFEEVNRHLTEKIIAIGIRYDLGEGHELLGRRMRDVVLKQGRLYELMHDGRGLLLDQTGLLSVAGWADRVDHVVDVTEELDVPAVLLRPDGHVAWVGADQQDLLSRLPRWFGAAASMNS
;
A
#
# COMPACT_ATOMS: atom_id res chain seq x y z
N VAL A 1 -5.65 31.87 4.31
CA VAL A 1 -5.28 30.45 4.07
C VAL A 1 -6.01 29.87 2.87
N ALA A 2 -7.34 29.84 2.84
CA ALA A 2 -8.10 29.27 1.71
C ALA A 2 -7.75 29.92 0.35
N GLU A 3 -7.57 31.24 0.30
CA GLU A 3 -7.21 31.94 -0.94
C GLU A 3 -5.83 31.51 -1.47
N VAL A 4 -4.82 31.44 -0.60
CA VAL A 4 -3.45 31.01 -0.96
C VAL A 4 -3.45 29.57 -1.51
N ARG A 5 -4.31 28.69 -0.97
CA ARG A 5 -4.43 27.30 -1.42
C ARG A 5 -5.04 27.14 -2.82
N LYS A 6 -5.64 28.18 -3.41
CA LYS A 6 -6.10 28.12 -4.80
C LYS A 6 -4.93 28.09 -5.79
N THR A 7 -3.78 28.64 -5.42
CA THR A 7 -2.59 28.74 -6.29
C THR A 7 -1.38 27.99 -5.75
N HIS A 8 -1.25 27.82 -4.44
CA HIS A 8 -0.16 27.09 -3.77
C HIS A 8 -0.70 25.88 -3.02
N LEU A 9 -0.77 24.74 -3.69
CA LEU A 9 -1.34 23.50 -3.14
C LEU A 9 -0.47 22.87 -2.04
N TRP A 10 0.83 23.16 -2.04
CA TRP A 10 1.79 22.78 -1.00
C TRP A 10 1.73 23.63 0.28
N PHE A 11 0.90 24.69 0.30
CA PHE A 11 0.69 25.51 1.48
C PHE A 11 -0.49 24.99 2.31
N GLY A 12 -0.30 24.88 3.63
CA GLY A 12 -1.36 24.45 4.54
C GLY A 12 -1.13 24.93 5.96
N VAL A 13 -2.22 25.33 6.61
CA VAL A 13 -2.26 25.60 8.05
C VAL A 13 -3.47 24.86 8.59
N GLY A 14 -3.27 23.91 9.51
CA GLY A 14 -4.33 23.10 10.09
C GLY A 14 -4.16 22.96 11.61
N PRO A 15 -5.23 23.03 12.40
CA PRO A 15 -5.14 22.85 13.85
C PRO A 15 -4.81 21.41 14.21
N LEU A 16 -4.01 21.22 15.27
CA LEU A 16 -3.71 19.91 15.88
C LEU A 16 -4.36 19.74 17.27
N GLY A 17 -5.16 20.72 17.71
CA GLY A 17 -5.67 20.81 19.09
C GLY A 17 -4.77 21.65 19.99
N GLU A 18 -5.25 21.98 21.20
CA GLU A 18 -4.50 22.73 22.23
C GLU A 18 -3.89 24.08 21.76
N GLY A 19 -4.51 24.74 20.77
CA GLY A 19 -3.99 25.99 20.20
C GLY A 19 -2.72 25.83 19.35
N VAL A 20 -2.35 24.59 18.99
CA VAL A 20 -1.20 24.28 18.12
C VAL A 20 -1.66 24.06 16.68
N PHE A 21 -0.83 24.48 15.74
CA PHE A 21 -1.08 24.33 14.31
C PHE A 21 0.06 23.57 13.63
N ARG A 22 -0.30 22.70 12.68
CA ARG A 22 0.63 22.18 11.67
C ARG A 22 0.67 23.17 10.51
N VAL A 23 1.87 23.65 10.21
CA VAL A 23 2.11 24.57 9.10
C VAL A 23 3.01 23.88 8.07
N VAL A 24 2.60 23.92 6.81
CA VAL A 24 3.39 23.51 5.65
C VAL A 24 3.48 24.70 4.71
N VAL A 25 4.71 25.06 4.33
CA VAL A 25 4.98 26.16 3.41
C VAL A 25 6.14 25.75 2.49
N PRO A 26 6.08 26.05 1.19
CA PRO A 26 7.22 25.85 0.28
C PRO A 26 8.48 26.54 0.80
N ALA A 27 9.63 25.90 0.59
CA ALA A 27 10.94 26.50 0.84
C ALA A 27 11.43 27.23 -0.42
N ASP A 28 12.34 28.20 -0.22
CA ASP A 28 13.07 28.83 -1.33
C ASP A 28 14.35 28.04 -1.60
N GLY A 29 14.47 27.54 -2.83
CA GLY A 29 15.61 26.75 -3.28
C GLY A 29 15.78 25.38 -2.61
N LEU A 30 16.92 24.75 -2.90
CA LEU A 30 17.34 23.47 -2.31
C LEU A 30 18.21 23.75 -1.09
N ALA A 31 17.97 23.03 0.00
CA ALA A 31 18.87 23.04 1.14
C ALA A 31 20.13 22.23 0.81
N GLU A 32 21.31 22.81 1.05
CA GLU A 32 22.59 22.12 0.88
C GLU A 32 22.71 20.91 1.82
N ASP A 33 22.25 21.07 3.06
CA ASP A 33 22.14 19.98 4.04
C ASP A 33 20.69 19.80 4.48
N ARG A 34 20.14 18.61 4.20
CA ARG A 34 18.76 18.23 4.52
C ARG A 34 18.59 17.80 5.98
N SER A 35 19.69 17.53 6.69
CA SER A 35 19.68 17.13 8.11
C SER A 35 19.50 18.32 9.04
N ILE A 36 19.76 19.55 8.56
CA ILE A 36 19.62 20.78 9.34
C ILE A 36 18.15 21.22 9.33
N PRO A 37 17.47 21.27 10.49
CA PRO A 37 16.11 21.78 10.58
C PRO A 37 16.03 23.26 10.18
N PRO A 38 14.94 23.72 9.55
CA PRO A 38 14.78 25.13 9.23
C PRO A 38 14.64 25.95 10.51
N THR A 39 15.17 27.17 10.49
CA THR A 39 14.95 28.13 11.58
C THR A 39 13.52 28.70 11.54
N LEU A 40 13.01 29.18 12.68
CA LEU A 40 11.70 29.85 12.71
C LEU A 40 11.67 31.08 11.78
N ASP A 41 12.80 31.80 11.66
CA ASP A 41 12.90 32.96 10.78
C ASP A 41 12.84 32.58 9.30
N GLU A 42 13.43 31.44 8.90
CA GLU A 42 13.23 30.88 7.55
C GLU A 42 11.75 30.62 7.27
N VAL A 43 11.06 29.97 8.21
CA VAL A 43 9.62 29.68 8.07
C VAL A 43 8.81 30.98 7.97
N LYS A 44 9.10 31.99 8.82
CA LYS A 44 8.44 33.30 8.75
C LYS A 44 8.67 33.98 7.41
N ARG A 45 9.88 33.93 6.85
CA ARG A 45 10.17 34.49 5.52
C ARG A 45 9.33 33.82 4.44
N GLN A 46 9.25 32.49 4.44
CA GLN A 46 8.45 31.75 3.46
C GLN A 46 6.95 32.00 3.61
N LEU A 47 6.44 32.07 4.84
CA LEU A 47 5.04 32.42 5.08
C LEU A 47 4.69 33.80 4.55
N ARG A 48 5.56 34.81 4.76
CA ARG A 48 5.35 36.15 4.17
C ARG A 48 5.40 36.12 2.65
N ALA A 49 6.33 35.38 2.06
CA ALA A 49 6.47 35.28 0.61
C ALA A 49 5.23 34.62 -0.06
N ILE A 50 4.69 33.55 0.54
CA ILE A 50 3.61 32.77 -0.04
C ILE A 50 2.22 33.27 0.38
N ALA A 51 2.07 33.70 1.63
CA ALA A 51 0.77 34.06 2.22
C ALA A 51 0.63 35.55 2.55
N GLY A 52 1.66 36.38 2.35
CA GLY A 52 1.65 37.81 2.67
C GLY A 52 1.73 38.14 4.17
N THR A 53 1.80 37.12 5.03
CA THR A 53 1.87 37.24 6.49
C THR A 53 2.58 36.03 7.08
N ASP A 54 3.25 36.19 8.22
CA ASP A 54 3.77 35.06 8.99
C ASP A 54 2.79 34.55 10.04
N PHE A 55 1.57 35.10 10.07
CA PHE A 55 0.53 34.77 11.04
C PHE A 55 0.95 34.95 12.51
N GLY A 56 2.05 35.67 12.78
CA GLY A 56 2.62 35.80 14.11
C GLY A 56 3.15 34.47 14.68
N VAL A 57 3.53 33.49 13.85
CA VAL A 57 3.99 32.18 14.34
C VAL A 57 5.12 32.32 15.38
N HIS A 58 4.98 31.57 16.47
CA HIS A 58 5.91 31.58 17.61
C HIS A 58 5.94 30.20 18.29
N SER A 59 6.88 30.01 19.21
CA SER A 59 6.98 28.82 20.07
C SER A 59 6.90 27.46 19.31
N PRO A 60 7.77 27.22 18.31
CA PRO A 60 7.71 25.99 17.54
C PRO A 60 7.99 24.77 18.44
N ARG A 61 7.08 23.78 18.42
CA ARG A 61 7.33 22.47 19.07
C ARG A 61 8.29 21.60 18.25
N TRP A 62 8.24 21.72 16.93
CA TRP A 62 9.10 21.00 15.99
C TRP A 62 9.14 21.75 14.65
N LEU A 63 10.31 21.75 14.02
CA LEU A 63 10.52 22.29 12.67
C LEU A 63 11.27 21.23 11.86
N SER A 64 10.82 21.01 10.63
CA SER A 64 11.42 20.04 9.73
C SER A 64 11.34 20.51 8.29
N ARG A 65 12.22 19.94 7.47
CA ARG A 65 12.28 20.13 6.03
C ARG A 65 12.23 18.77 5.38
N PHE A 66 11.45 18.65 4.31
CA PHE A 66 11.41 17.47 3.46
C PHE A 66 11.59 17.90 2.01
N GLY A 67 11.99 16.97 1.16
CA GLY A 67 12.07 17.21 -0.29
C GLY A 67 11.24 16.18 -1.04
N ASP A 68 11.40 16.16 -2.35
CA ASP A 68 10.59 15.40 -3.29
C ASP A 68 11.36 14.23 -3.94
N ALA A 69 12.54 13.90 -3.43
CA ALA A 69 13.34 12.79 -3.91
C ALA A 69 12.52 11.49 -3.96
N THR A 70 12.46 10.89 -5.15
CA THR A 70 11.87 9.56 -5.37
C THR A 70 12.98 8.57 -5.63
N ARG A 71 13.26 7.70 -4.65
CA ARG A 71 14.32 6.69 -4.76
C ARG A 71 13.80 5.34 -4.28
N GLN A 72 14.28 4.28 -4.91
CA GLN A 72 13.91 2.92 -4.60
C GLN A 72 15.19 2.07 -4.61
N ALA A 73 15.29 1.16 -3.64
CA ALA A 73 16.35 0.17 -3.59
C ALA A 73 16.19 -0.80 -4.76
N GLU A 74 17.27 -1.01 -5.52
CA GLU A 74 17.30 -1.92 -6.66
C GLU A 74 16.96 -3.36 -6.27
N HIS A 75 17.36 -3.77 -5.06
CA HIS A 75 17.09 -5.10 -4.52
C HIS A 75 16.50 -5.00 -3.12
N TYR A 76 15.33 -5.62 -2.93
CA TYR A 76 14.67 -5.68 -1.62
C TYR A 76 15.21 -6.82 -0.76
N ARG A 77 15.96 -7.75 -1.38
CA ARG A 77 16.60 -8.89 -0.72
C ARG A 77 18.01 -9.06 -1.27
N THR A 78 18.97 -9.21 -0.36
CA THR A 78 20.34 -9.67 -0.66
C THR A 78 20.65 -10.81 0.30
N GLY A 79 20.48 -12.05 -0.17
CA GLY A 79 20.64 -13.25 0.66
C GLY A 79 19.67 -13.27 1.84
N ARG A 80 20.19 -13.05 3.05
CA ARG A 80 19.43 -13.07 4.32
C ARG A 80 19.07 -11.67 4.83
N VAL A 81 19.47 -10.62 4.12
CA VAL A 81 19.15 -9.23 4.47
C VAL A 81 18.04 -8.74 3.56
N LEU A 82 16.99 -8.15 4.14
CA LEU A 82 15.84 -7.62 3.42
C LEU A 82 15.58 -6.17 3.84
N LEU A 83 15.02 -5.37 2.93
CA LEU A 83 14.66 -3.97 3.13
C LEU A 83 13.14 -3.80 2.97
N ALA A 84 12.51 -3.03 3.85
CA ALA A 84 11.08 -2.71 3.81
C ALA A 84 10.82 -1.25 4.23
N GLY A 85 9.71 -0.67 3.76
CA GLY A 85 9.35 0.73 4.07
C GLY A 85 10.38 1.73 3.55
N ASP A 86 10.62 2.81 4.30
CA ASP A 86 11.51 3.90 3.88
C ASP A 86 12.97 3.48 3.61
N ALA A 87 13.40 2.33 4.15
CA ALA A 87 14.70 1.74 3.83
C ALA A 87 14.77 1.21 2.38
N ALA A 88 13.63 0.83 1.81
CA ALA A 88 13.50 0.32 0.45
C ALA A 88 13.00 1.39 -0.54
N HIS A 89 12.24 2.39 -0.10
CA HIS A 89 11.69 3.41 -0.99
C HIS A 89 11.38 4.72 -0.25
N ILE A 90 11.76 5.85 -0.85
CA ILE A 90 11.40 7.19 -0.37
C ILE A 90 10.71 7.95 -1.48
N HIS A 91 9.71 8.76 -1.13
CA HIS A 91 8.94 9.57 -2.06
C HIS A 91 8.30 10.78 -1.36
N PRO A 92 7.80 11.79 -2.12
CA PRO A 92 7.05 12.90 -1.55
C PRO A 92 5.87 12.42 -0.67
N PRO A 93 5.49 13.14 0.40
CA PRO A 93 4.40 12.73 1.29
C PRO A 93 2.99 12.91 0.68
N VAL A 94 2.89 13.23 -0.62
CA VAL A 94 1.63 13.49 -1.30
C VAL A 94 0.76 12.23 -1.32
N GLY A 95 -0.52 12.40 -0.95
CA GLY A 95 -1.46 11.30 -0.83
C GLY A 95 -1.30 10.42 0.42
N GLY A 96 -0.32 10.69 1.30
CA GLY A 96 -0.16 9.97 2.57
C GLY A 96 0.25 8.49 2.42
N GLN A 97 0.94 8.14 1.32
CA GLN A 97 1.16 6.75 0.92
C GLN A 97 2.33 6.05 1.63
N GLY A 98 3.33 6.78 2.15
CA GLY A 98 4.60 6.19 2.62
C GLY A 98 4.44 5.18 3.76
N LEU A 99 3.78 5.58 4.86
CA LEU A 99 3.51 4.68 5.99
C LEU A 99 2.64 3.48 5.58
N ASN A 100 1.61 3.72 4.76
CA ASN A 100 0.73 2.66 4.26
C ASN A 100 1.51 1.64 3.42
N LEU A 101 2.43 2.10 2.57
CA LEU A 101 3.26 1.26 1.72
C LEU A 101 4.22 0.39 2.56
N GLY A 102 4.86 0.97 3.58
CA GLY A 102 5.73 0.24 4.50
C GLY A 102 4.99 -0.80 5.34
N ILE A 103 3.78 -0.51 5.83
CA ILE A 103 2.95 -1.49 6.53
C ILE A 103 2.62 -2.68 5.61
N GLN A 104 2.26 -2.41 4.35
CA GLN A 104 1.95 -3.48 3.39
C GLN A 104 3.18 -4.28 2.97
N ASP A 105 4.37 -3.68 2.94
CA ASP A 105 5.61 -4.42 2.75
C ASP A 105 5.85 -5.41 3.88
N ALA A 106 5.69 -4.96 5.13
CA ALA A 106 5.81 -5.83 6.30
C ALA A 106 4.73 -6.93 6.29
N PHE A 107 3.50 -6.61 5.89
CA PHE A 107 2.39 -7.57 5.80
C PHE A 107 2.64 -8.64 4.72
N ASN A 108 3.25 -8.27 3.58
CA ASN A 108 3.63 -9.22 2.54
C ASN A 108 4.84 -10.08 2.95
N LEU A 109 5.83 -9.49 3.63
CA LEU A 109 7.07 -10.18 4.01
C LEU A 109 6.89 -11.10 5.23
N GLY A 110 6.10 -10.68 6.22
CA GLY A 110 6.06 -11.33 7.54
C GLY A 110 5.75 -12.82 7.47
N TRP A 111 4.70 -13.20 6.75
CA TRP A 111 4.31 -14.61 6.62
C TRP A 111 5.29 -15.42 5.77
N LYS A 112 5.91 -14.82 4.74
CA LYS A 112 6.91 -15.47 3.89
C LYS A 112 8.19 -15.75 4.66
N LEU A 113 8.60 -14.81 5.49
CA LEU A 113 9.77 -14.96 6.34
C LEU A 113 9.51 -15.97 7.47
N ALA A 114 8.32 -15.97 8.05
CA ALA A 114 7.90 -17.02 9.01
C ALA A 114 7.93 -18.41 8.36
N ALA A 115 7.39 -18.55 7.14
CA ALA A 115 7.44 -19.80 6.39
C ALA A 115 8.86 -20.33 6.15
N GLU A 116 9.80 -19.43 5.85
CA GLU A 116 11.22 -19.77 5.65
C GLU A 116 11.86 -20.22 6.96
N ILE A 117 11.56 -19.55 8.07
CA ILE A 117 12.07 -19.89 9.41
C ILE A 117 11.52 -21.25 9.88
N ASP A 118 10.23 -21.49 9.66
CA ASP A 118 9.54 -22.73 10.05
C ASP A 118 9.83 -23.90 9.09
N GLY A 119 10.57 -23.65 8.01
CA GLY A 119 11.11 -24.69 7.11
C GLY A 119 10.11 -25.28 6.13
N TRP A 120 8.93 -24.66 5.94
CA TRP A 120 7.92 -25.14 4.99
C TRP A 120 7.78 -24.27 3.73
N ALA A 121 8.46 -23.12 3.68
CA ALA A 121 8.46 -22.25 2.50
C ALA A 121 8.85 -23.01 1.22
N PRO A 122 8.05 -22.94 0.15
CA PRO A 122 8.48 -23.43 -1.15
C PRO A 122 9.64 -22.59 -1.69
N ALA A 123 10.45 -23.19 -2.56
CA ALA A 123 11.56 -22.49 -3.21
C ALA A 123 11.06 -21.24 -3.95
N GLY A 124 11.74 -20.11 -3.73
CA GLY A 124 11.38 -18.82 -4.32
C GLY A 124 10.27 -18.06 -3.60
N LEU A 125 9.67 -18.59 -2.52
CA LEU A 125 8.65 -17.86 -1.77
C LEU A 125 9.19 -16.53 -1.24
N LEU A 126 10.37 -16.54 -0.62
CA LEU A 126 10.94 -15.31 -0.07
C LEU A 126 11.43 -14.34 -1.17
N ASP A 127 11.80 -14.86 -2.36
CA ASP A 127 12.12 -14.01 -3.52
C ASP A 127 10.90 -13.28 -4.07
N SER A 128 9.70 -13.88 -3.92
CA SER A 128 8.46 -13.24 -4.32
C SER A 128 8.18 -11.93 -3.60
N TYR A 129 8.80 -11.68 -2.44
CA TYR A 129 8.70 -10.38 -1.76
C TYR A 129 9.15 -9.23 -2.66
N HIS A 130 10.31 -9.39 -3.31
CA HIS A 130 10.82 -8.37 -4.23
C HIS A 130 9.94 -8.26 -5.48
N THR A 131 9.61 -9.38 -6.12
CA THR A 131 8.85 -9.36 -7.38
C THR A 131 7.43 -8.81 -7.22
N GLU A 132 6.85 -8.94 -6.02
CA GLU A 132 5.52 -8.40 -5.70
C GLU A 132 5.57 -6.94 -5.24
N ARG A 133 6.50 -6.57 -4.36
CA ARG A 133 6.50 -5.25 -3.68
C ARG A 133 7.29 -4.19 -4.42
N HIS A 134 8.31 -4.57 -5.18
CA HIS A 134 9.11 -3.61 -5.95
C HIS A 134 8.27 -2.88 -7.02
N PRO A 135 7.44 -3.56 -7.86
CA PRO A 135 6.58 -2.85 -8.81
C PRO A 135 5.54 -1.94 -8.16
N VAL A 136 5.03 -2.30 -6.98
CA VAL A 136 4.06 -1.49 -6.23
C VAL A 136 4.69 -0.16 -5.81
N ALA A 137 5.87 -0.21 -5.18
CA ALA A 137 6.58 1.00 -4.77
C ALA A 137 6.99 1.85 -5.99
N ALA A 138 7.43 1.24 -7.10
CA ALA A 138 7.73 1.96 -8.34
C ALA A 138 6.51 2.75 -8.86
N ALA A 139 5.32 2.14 -8.82
CA ALA A 139 4.07 2.79 -9.20
C ALA A 139 3.66 3.92 -8.24
N VAL A 140 3.98 3.82 -6.95
CA VAL A 140 3.77 4.89 -5.96
C VAL A 140 4.72 6.05 -6.19
N LEU A 141 6.01 5.78 -6.44
CA LEU A 141 6.99 6.79 -6.79
C LEU A 141 6.59 7.55 -8.06
N GLU A 142 6.09 6.85 -9.08
CA GLU A 142 5.60 7.48 -10.30
C GLU A 142 4.36 8.35 -10.06
N ASN A 143 3.38 7.85 -9.29
CA ASN A 143 2.17 8.63 -9.01
C ASN A 143 2.48 9.89 -8.18
N THR A 144 3.44 9.80 -7.25
CA THR A 144 3.80 10.93 -6.38
C THR A 144 4.59 11.99 -7.15
N ARG A 145 5.41 11.60 -8.15
CA ARG A 145 5.98 12.53 -9.14
C ARG A 145 4.88 13.24 -9.93
N ALA A 146 3.91 12.51 -10.46
CA ALA A 146 2.80 13.10 -11.21
C ALA A 146 1.97 14.07 -10.35
N GLN A 147 1.68 13.71 -9.10
CA GLN A 147 0.96 14.60 -8.19
C GLN A 147 1.78 15.85 -7.83
N ALA A 148 3.09 15.71 -7.60
CA ALA A 148 3.95 16.85 -7.35
C ALA A 148 3.98 17.82 -8.54
N GLU A 149 4.03 17.30 -9.76
CA GLU A 149 3.94 18.08 -11.00
C GLU A 149 2.61 18.84 -11.09
N LEU A 150 1.48 18.16 -10.87
CA LEU A 150 0.15 18.79 -10.87
C LEU A 150 -0.04 19.86 -9.79
N MET A 151 0.83 19.88 -8.76
CA MET A 151 0.82 20.91 -7.71
C MET A 151 1.74 22.11 -8.02
N SER A 152 2.46 22.09 -9.14
CA SER A 152 3.31 23.20 -9.56
C SER A 152 2.48 24.45 -9.91
N PRO A 153 2.93 25.66 -9.51
CA PRO A 153 2.26 26.91 -9.85
C PRO A 153 2.54 27.37 -11.29
N GLU A 154 3.33 26.64 -12.08
CA GLU A 154 3.65 27.02 -13.45
C GLU A 154 2.43 26.93 -14.39
N PRO A 155 2.39 27.70 -15.50
CA PRO A 155 1.23 27.74 -16.39
C PRO A 155 0.88 26.38 -17.02
N GLY A 156 1.89 25.61 -17.43
CA GLY A 156 1.71 24.29 -18.05
C GLY A 156 1.06 23.28 -17.10
N PRO A 157 1.64 23.01 -15.93
CA PRO A 157 1.06 22.12 -14.93
C PRO A 157 -0.32 22.59 -14.44
N ARG A 158 -0.57 23.90 -14.32
CA ARG A 158 -1.91 24.42 -14.00
C ARG A 158 -2.94 24.20 -15.11
N ALA A 159 -2.54 24.10 -16.37
CA ALA A 159 -3.45 23.70 -17.44
C ALA A 159 -3.76 22.19 -17.36
N ALA A 160 -2.73 21.36 -17.14
CA ALA A 160 -2.91 19.91 -16.96
C ALA A 160 -3.77 19.58 -15.72
N GLN A 161 -3.56 20.27 -14.60
CA GLN A 161 -4.33 20.09 -13.38
C GLN A 161 -5.82 20.40 -13.55
N ARG A 162 -6.16 21.43 -14.34
CA ARG A 162 -7.57 21.73 -14.68
C ARG A 162 -8.19 20.64 -15.54
N LEU A 163 -7.46 20.16 -16.55
CA LEU A 163 -7.91 19.03 -17.38
C LEU A 163 -8.12 17.76 -16.54
N VAL A 164 -7.17 17.43 -15.64
CA VAL A 164 -7.33 16.28 -14.74
C VAL A 164 -8.52 16.46 -13.80
N ALA A 165 -8.77 17.68 -13.30
CA ALA A 165 -9.94 17.97 -12.48
C ALA A 165 -11.25 17.72 -13.24
N GLU A 166 -11.35 18.13 -14.52
CA GLU A 166 -12.49 17.79 -15.38
C GLU A 166 -12.63 16.28 -15.59
N LEU A 167 -11.52 15.56 -15.78
CA LEU A 167 -11.55 14.10 -15.93
C LEU A 167 -12.00 13.39 -14.64
N MET A 168 -11.78 13.98 -13.47
CA MET A 168 -12.22 13.40 -12.19
C MET A 168 -13.73 13.50 -11.96
N ASP A 169 -14.47 14.21 -12.81
CA ASP A 169 -15.94 14.19 -12.81
C ASP A 169 -16.50 12.85 -13.37
N PHE A 170 -15.68 12.08 -14.10
CA PHE A 170 -16.05 10.72 -14.51
C PHE A 170 -15.81 9.73 -13.35
N GLU A 171 -16.87 9.00 -12.95
CA GLU A 171 -16.83 8.06 -11.82
C GLU A 171 -15.72 7.01 -11.96
N GLU A 172 -15.50 6.49 -13.17
CA GLU A 172 -14.47 5.46 -13.41
C GLU A 172 -13.05 6.00 -13.19
N VAL A 173 -12.78 7.24 -13.60
CA VAL A 173 -11.49 7.90 -13.39
C VAL A 173 -11.29 8.19 -11.91
N ASN A 174 -12.32 8.74 -11.26
CA ASN A 174 -12.31 9.03 -9.83
C ASN A 174 -12.04 7.77 -9.00
N ARG A 175 -12.76 6.69 -9.29
CA ARG A 175 -12.58 5.37 -8.66
C ARG A 175 -11.17 4.85 -8.90
N HIS A 176 -10.69 4.83 -10.14
CA HIS A 176 -9.35 4.33 -10.47
C HIS A 176 -8.24 5.05 -9.71
N LEU A 177 -8.27 6.40 -9.68
CA LEU A 177 -7.27 7.20 -8.97
C LEU A 177 -7.39 7.03 -7.45
N THR A 178 -8.60 6.96 -6.92
CA THR A 178 -8.84 6.70 -5.50
C THR A 178 -8.27 5.35 -5.11
N GLU A 179 -8.63 4.27 -5.81
CA GLU A 179 -8.15 2.90 -5.55
C GLU A 179 -6.63 2.78 -5.63
N LYS A 180 -6.00 3.53 -6.54
CA LYS A 180 -4.54 3.64 -6.64
C LYS A 180 -3.94 4.29 -5.38
N ILE A 181 -4.49 5.40 -4.90
CA ILE A 181 -3.97 6.12 -3.72
C ILE A 181 -4.19 5.33 -2.43
N ILE A 182 -5.37 4.74 -2.22
CA ILE A 182 -5.66 3.95 -1.01
C ILE A 182 -5.18 2.49 -1.12
N ALA A 183 -4.44 2.16 -2.18
CA ALA A 183 -3.76 0.87 -2.39
C ALA A 183 -4.68 -0.37 -2.40
N ILE A 184 -6.00 -0.21 -2.56
CA ILE A 184 -6.93 -1.35 -2.64
C ILE A 184 -6.95 -1.99 -4.03
N GLY A 185 -6.49 -1.26 -5.05
CA GLY A 185 -6.37 -1.75 -6.43
C GLY A 185 -5.12 -2.59 -6.71
N ILE A 186 -4.25 -2.84 -5.73
CA ILE A 186 -3.02 -3.62 -5.92
C ILE A 186 -3.36 -5.04 -6.36
N ARG A 187 -2.67 -5.49 -7.41
CA ARG A 187 -2.73 -6.85 -7.93
C ARG A 187 -1.31 -7.36 -8.18
N TYR A 188 -0.96 -8.50 -7.60
CA TYR A 188 0.27 -9.20 -7.92
C TYR A 188 0.10 -10.05 -9.17
N ASP A 189 1.14 -10.14 -9.99
CA ASP A 189 1.15 -11.08 -11.12
C ASP A 189 1.44 -12.49 -10.60
N LEU A 190 0.38 -13.29 -10.47
CA LEU A 190 0.46 -14.69 -10.05
C LEU A 190 0.30 -15.65 -11.24
N GLY A 191 0.25 -15.13 -12.48
CA GLY A 191 -0.05 -15.86 -13.71
C GLY A 191 -1.47 -15.61 -14.24
N GLU A 192 -1.82 -16.35 -15.30
CA GLU A 192 -3.14 -16.29 -15.93
C GLU A 192 -4.23 -16.92 -15.04
N GLY A 193 -5.45 -16.39 -15.11
CA GLY A 193 -6.59 -16.91 -14.38
C GLY A 193 -7.68 -15.88 -14.15
N HIS A 194 -8.51 -16.16 -13.13
CA HIS A 194 -9.66 -15.32 -12.75
C HIS A 194 -9.25 -13.87 -12.41
N GLU A 195 -10.17 -12.91 -12.58
CA GLU A 195 -9.90 -11.47 -12.35
C GLU A 195 -9.51 -11.12 -10.91
N LEU A 196 -9.93 -11.95 -9.96
CA LEU A 196 -9.57 -11.85 -8.54
C LEU A 196 -8.14 -12.32 -8.25
N LEU A 197 -7.54 -13.14 -9.13
CA LEU A 197 -6.21 -13.71 -8.90
C LEU A 197 -5.17 -12.59 -8.71
N GLY A 198 -4.44 -12.65 -7.60
CA GLY A 198 -3.43 -11.68 -7.21
C GLY A 198 -3.97 -10.40 -6.56
N ARG A 199 -5.29 -10.17 -6.54
CA ARG A 199 -5.91 -9.07 -5.78
C ARG A 199 -6.12 -9.48 -4.34
N ARG A 200 -6.16 -8.50 -3.43
CA ARG A 200 -6.62 -8.75 -2.06
C ARG A 200 -8.11 -9.05 -2.07
N MET A 201 -8.54 -10.00 -1.25
CA MET A 201 -9.95 -10.20 -0.97
C MET A 201 -10.44 -9.02 -0.11
N ARG A 202 -11.64 -8.51 -0.39
CA ARG A 202 -12.32 -7.57 0.51
C ARG A 202 -12.98 -8.34 1.64
N ASP A 203 -13.21 -7.66 2.74
CA ASP A 203 -14.02 -8.23 3.81
C ASP A 203 -15.45 -8.44 3.31
N VAL A 204 -15.99 -9.64 3.54
CA VAL A 204 -17.33 -10.06 3.12
C VAL A 204 -18.07 -10.63 4.31
N VAL A 205 -19.39 -10.49 4.32
CA VAL A 205 -20.24 -11.09 5.36
C VAL A 205 -20.44 -12.57 5.05
N LEU A 206 -20.12 -13.41 6.03
CA LEU A 206 -20.32 -14.86 6.03
C LEU A 206 -21.45 -15.20 7.03
N LYS A 207 -21.95 -16.44 7.04
CA LYS A 207 -22.96 -16.84 8.04
C LYS A 207 -22.39 -16.84 9.46
N GLN A 208 -21.10 -17.11 9.59
CA GLN A 208 -20.41 -17.21 10.87
C GLN A 208 -19.68 -15.93 11.32
N GLY A 209 -19.85 -14.81 10.63
CA GLY A 209 -19.19 -13.54 10.97
C GLY A 209 -18.63 -12.83 9.74
N ARG A 210 -17.50 -12.14 9.89
CA ARG A 210 -16.82 -11.46 8.78
C ARG A 210 -15.54 -12.20 8.39
N LEU A 211 -15.20 -12.20 7.10
CA LEU A 211 -14.01 -12.89 6.58
C LEU A 211 -12.74 -12.49 7.35
N TYR A 212 -12.53 -11.19 7.59
CA TYR A 212 -11.32 -10.72 8.25
C TYR A 212 -11.17 -11.19 9.71
N GLU A 213 -12.27 -11.52 10.39
CA GLU A 213 -12.24 -12.07 11.76
C GLU A 213 -11.62 -13.48 11.79
N LEU A 214 -11.70 -14.20 10.67
CA LEU A 214 -11.15 -15.55 10.51
C LEU A 214 -9.64 -15.56 10.17
N MET A 215 -9.04 -14.39 9.94
CA MET A 215 -7.66 -14.27 9.44
C MET A 215 -6.65 -13.81 10.50
N HIS A 216 -7.06 -13.65 11.76
CA HIS A 216 -6.20 -13.13 12.83
C HIS A 216 -5.00 -14.02 13.17
N ASP A 217 -5.10 -15.33 12.93
CA ASP A 217 -4.00 -16.28 13.17
C ASP A 217 -2.88 -16.20 12.12
N GLY A 218 -3.06 -15.43 11.04
CA GLY A 218 -2.05 -15.27 9.98
C GLY A 218 -1.79 -16.55 9.18
N ARG A 219 -2.77 -17.46 9.12
CA ARG A 219 -2.75 -18.67 8.26
C ARG A 219 -3.31 -18.37 6.87
N GLY A 220 -3.06 -19.27 5.92
CA GLY A 220 -3.81 -19.28 4.66
C GLY A 220 -5.28 -19.64 4.92
N LEU A 221 -6.17 -19.31 4.00
CA LEU A 221 -7.59 -19.60 4.16
C LEU A 221 -8.22 -20.02 2.83
N LEU A 222 -8.85 -21.18 2.79
CA LEU A 222 -9.73 -21.61 1.70
C LEU A 222 -11.17 -21.30 2.10
N LEU A 223 -11.78 -20.32 1.42
CA LEU A 223 -13.22 -20.04 1.51
C LEU A 223 -13.93 -20.85 0.42
N ASP A 224 -14.68 -21.87 0.82
CA ASP A 224 -15.32 -22.85 -0.04
C ASP A 224 -16.85 -22.75 0.06
N GLN A 225 -17.50 -22.26 -1.00
CA GLN A 225 -18.96 -22.18 -1.08
C GLN A 225 -19.61 -23.49 -1.57
N THR A 226 -18.79 -24.46 -2.02
CA THR A 226 -19.25 -25.74 -2.56
C THR A 226 -19.37 -26.82 -1.48
N GLY A 227 -18.52 -26.77 -0.46
CA GLY A 227 -18.38 -27.81 0.56
C GLY A 227 -17.77 -29.12 0.04
N LEU A 228 -17.19 -29.12 -1.17
CA LEU A 228 -16.63 -30.29 -1.83
C LEU A 228 -15.09 -30.29 -1.84
N LEU A 229 -14.46 -29.20 -1.42
CA LEU A 229 -13.01 -29.05 -1.47
C LEU A 229 -12.35 -29.54 -0.17
N SER A 230 -11.04 -29.76 -0.22
CA SER A 230 -10.23 -30.12 0.93
C SER A 230 -8.80 -29.58 0.82
N VAL A 231 -8.24 -29.19 1.95
CA VAL A 231 -6.82 -28.82 2.12
C VAL A 231 -6.03 -29.91 2.86
N ALA A 232 -6.48 -31.17 2.80
CA ALA A 232 -5.81 -32.30 3.43
C ALA A 232 -4.31 -32.33 3.06
N GLY A 233 -3.44 -32.36 4.08
CA GLY A 233 -1.99 -32.20 3.92
C GLY A 233 -1.46 -30.78 4.15
N TRP A 234 -2.33 -29.77 4.25
CA TRP A 234 -1.96 -28.37 4.55
C TRP A 234 -2.77 -27.76 5.68
N ALA A 235 -3.58 -28.55 6.41
CA ALA A 235 -4.43 -28.06 7.50
C ALA A 235 -3.65 -27.41 8.66
N ASP A 236 -2.34 -27.65 8.75
CA ASP A 236 -1.43 -26.96 9.68
C ASP A 236 -1.12 -25.51 9.27
N ARG A 237 -1.36 -25.13 8.00
CA ARG A 237 -1.03 -23.83 7.40
C ARG A 237 -2.21 -23.13 6.73
N VAL A 238 -3.26 -23.86 6.38
CA VAL A 238 -4.43 -23.36 5.64
C VAL A 238 -5.70 -23.78 6.36
N ASP A 239 -6.49 -22.79 6.78
CA ASP A 239 -7.81 -23.00 7.33
C ASP A 239 -8.82 -23.29 6.22
N HIS A 240 -9.74 -24.21 6.45
CA HIS A 240 -10.83 -24.50 5.52
C HIS A 240 -12.15 -23.99 6.10
N VAL A 241 -12.72 -23.01 5.41
CA VAL A 241 -13.98 -22.37 5.77
C VAL A 241 -15.02 -22.73 4.74
N VAL A 242 -15.98 -23.56 5.13
CA VAL A 242 -17.15 -23.88 4.30
C VAL A 242 -18.28 -22.94 4.69
N ASP A 243 -18.49 -21.89 3.89
CA ASP A 243 -19.56 -20.92 4.09
C ASP A 243 -19.95 -20.28 2.74
N VAL A 244 -21.14 -19.69 2.67
CA VAL A 244 -21.68 -19.07 1.46
C VAL A 244 -21.97 -17.60 1.70
N THR A 245 -21.74 -16.77 0.68
CA THR A 245 -22.02 -15.33 0.71
C THR A 245 -22.47 -14.83 -0.65
N GLU A 246 -23.48 -13.96 -0.66
CA GLU A 246 -23.93 -13.29 -1.88
C GLU A 246 -22.94 -12.23 -2.37
N GLU A 247 -21.95 -11.86 -1.55
CA GLU A 247 -20.93 -10.86 -1.90
C GLU A 247 -19.76 -11.42 -2.73
N LEU A 248 -19.76 -12.73 -3.01
CA LEU A 248 -18.72 -13.45 -3.74
C LEU A 248 -19.34 -14.38 -4.79
N ASP A 249 -19.24 -14.02 -6.07
CA ASP A 249 -19.78 -14.78 -7.20
C ASP A 249 -18.73 -15.77 -7.79
N VAL A 250 -18.10 -16.56 -6.92
CA VAL A 250 -17.18 -17.64 -7.33
C VAL A 250 -17.30 -18.84 -6.38
N PRO A 251 -17.12 -20.08 -6.86
CA PRO A 251 -17.32 -21.29 -6.04
C PRO A 251 -16.40 -21.38 -4.82
N ALA A 252 -15.11 -21.03 -4.96
CA ALA A 252 -14.18 -20.98 -3.85
C ALA A 252 -12.99 -20.06 -4.16
N VAL A 253 -12.34 -19.56 -3.11
CA VAL A 253 -11.10 -18.78 -3.19
C VAL A 253 -10.07 -19.28 -2.19
N LEU A 254 -8.83 -19.45 -2.63
CA LEU A 254 -7.68 -19.69 -1.75
C LEU A 254 -6.99 -18.35 -1.48
N LEU A 255 -6.90 -17.96 -0.22
CA LEU A 255 -6.24 -16.76 0.26
C LEU A 255 -4.89 -17.10 0.87
N ARG A 256 -3.88 -16.30 0.53
CA ARG A 256 -2.62 -16.25 1.27
C ARG A 256 -2.82 -15.60 2.63
N PRO A 257 -1.87 -15.73 3.57
CA PRO A 257 -1.92 -15.03 4.86
C PRO A 257 -2.06 -13.50 4.75
N ASP A 258 -1.59 -12.90 3.65
CA ASP A 258 -1.75 -11.46 3.38
C ASP A 258 -3.09 -11.10 2.70
N GLY A 259 -4.03 -12.03 2.60
CA GLY A 259 -5.37 -11.84 2.03
C GLY A 259 -5.41 -11.75 0.50
N HIS A 260 -4.28 -11.90 -0.18
CA HIS A 260 -4.27 -11.99 -1.65
C HIS A 260 -4.76 -13.34 -2.14
N VAL A 261 -5.62 -13.32 -3.16
CA VAL A 261 -6.20 -14.51 -3.78
C VAL A 261 -5.12 -15.22 -4.59
N ALA A 262 -4.80 -16.45 -4.19
CA ALA A 262 -3.83 -17.34 -4.84
C ALA A 262 -4.48 -18.30 -5.85
N TRP A 263 -5.78 -18.56 -5.73
CA TRP A 263 -6.55 -19.42 -6.62
C TRP A 263 -8.05 -19.15 -6.51
N VAL A 264 -8.78 -19.42 -7.58
CA VAL A 264 -10.25 -19.34 -7.68
C VAL A 264 -10.73 -20.53 -8.49
N GLY A 265 -11.73 -21.27 -8.01
CA GLY A 265 -12.30 -22.39 -8.76
C GLY A 265 -13.15 -23.34 -7.92
N ALA A 266 -13.54 -24.46 -8.51
CA ALA A 266 -14.32 -25.53 -7.87
C ALA A 266 -13.67 -26.91 -7.99
N ASP A 267 -12.57 -27.03 -8.75
CA ASP A 267 -11.92 -28.31 -9.02
C ASP A 267 -10.85 -28.61 -7.98
N GLN A 268 -10.98 -29.76 -7.30
CA GLN A 268 -10.04 -30.19 -6.27
C GLN A 268 -8.64 -30.44 -6.81
N GLN A 269 -8.52 -30.97 -8.04
CA GLN A 269 -7.21 -31.29 -8.61
C GLN A 269 -6.44 -30.03 -8.99
N ASP A 270 -7.13 -29.01 -9.52
CA ASP A 270 -6.55 -27.70 -9.77
C ASP A 270 -6.15 -27.02 -8.46
N LEU A 271 -6.98 -27.05 -7.41
CA LEU A 271 -6.60 -26.55 -6.08
C LEU A 271 -5.32 -27.23 -5.55
N LEU A 272 -5.25 -28.56 -5.61
CA LEU A 272 -4.06 -29.32 -5.20
C LEU A 272 -2.81 -28.98 -6.00
N SER A 273 -2.96 -28.53 -7.26
CA SER A 273 -1.85 -28.06 -8.08
C SER A 273 -1.32 -26.67 -7.66
N ARG A 274 -2.13 -25.88 -6.96
CA ARG A 274 -1.80 -24.49 -6.56
C ARG A 274 -1.31 -24.36 -5.13
N LEU A 275 -1.81 -25.20 -4.21
CA LEU A 275 -1.40 -25.19 -2.80
C LEU A 275 0.13 -25.23 -2.61
N PRO A 276 0.90 -26.09 -3.31
CA PRO A 276 2.34 -26.18 -3.09
C PRO A 276 3.12 -24.91 -3.43
N ARG A 277 2.61 -24.09 -4.35
CA ARG A 277 3.28 -22.84 -4.78
C ARG A 277 3.42 -21.85 -3.63
N TRP A 278 2.47 -21.83 -2.70
CA TRP A 278 2.40 -20.84 -1.62
C TRP A 278 2.57 -21.45 -0.25
N PHE A 279 2.16 -22.70 -0.07
CA PHE A 279 2.11 -23.38 1.22
C PHE A 279 3.07 -24.57 1.33
N GLY A 280 3.93 -24.81 0.33
CA GLY A 280 4.96 -25.85 0.37
C GLY A 280 4.40 -27.27 0.21
N ALA A 281 5.21 -28.28 0.49
CA ALA A 281 4.80 -29.68 0.37
C ALA A 281 3.70 -30.06 1.37
N ALA A 282 2.85 -31.02 1.01
CA ALA A 282 1.89 -31.59 1.94
C ALA A 282 2.61 -32.21 3.15
N ALA A 283 2.13 -31.96 4.36
CA ALA A 283 2.55 -32.65 5.56
C ALA A 283 2.15 -34.13 5.45
N SER A 284 3.05 -35.02 5.85
CA SER A 284 2.74 -36.44 5.99
C SER A 284 1.64 -36.59 7.04
N MET A 285 0.54 -37.29 6.73
CA MET A 285 -0.38 -37.73 7.78
C MET A 285 0.39 -38.70 8.66
N ASN A 286 0.81 -38.26 9.85
CA ASN A 286 1.28 -39.19 10.87
C ASN A 286 0.14 -40.17 11.15
N SER A 287 0.42 -41.45 10.88
CA SER A 287 -0.46 -42.58 11.14
C SER A 287 -0.70 -42.78 12.63
#